data_AF-A0A4C1Z491-F1
#
_entry.id   AF-A0A4C1Z491-F1
#
_cell.length_a   1.000
_cell.length_b   1.000
_cell.length_c   1.000
_cell.angle_alpha   90.00
_cell.angle_beta   90.00
_cell.angle_gamma   90.00
#
_symmetry.space_group_name_H-M   'P 1'
#
loop_
_entity.id
_entity.type
_entity.pdbx_description
1 polymer ?
#
loop_
_entity_poly.entity_id
_entity_poly.type
_entity_poly.pdbx_seq_one_letter_code
_entity_poly.pdbx_strand_id
1 'polypeptide(L)'
;MFKDLFKIPKELIEAFTLSSNLGQYPIFGYILSTFINSLMTLQVAIGWTKNAKIDDIYKDASLIYILVAVWNIKNFIMVIVYSVACEKFYSRIDDIKSNCALVLNLIPQKRASQKAIKNILRLCNVRFSKMRVCGLFIVDAALPLRLISLAATYCIVLLQFAFL
;
A
#
# COMPACT_ATOMS: atom_id res chain seq x y z
N MET A 1 -8.24 31.53 -16.24
CA MET A 1 -7.57 30.48 -17.06
C MET A 1 -6.28 29.94 -16.43
N PHE A 2 -5.17 30.69 -16.33
CA PHE A 2 -3.92 30.14 -15.75
C PHE A 2 -3.96 29.90 -14.22
N LYS A 3 -4.74 30.70 -13.48
CA LYS A 3 -4.95 30.49 -12.03
C LYS A 3 -5.69 29.17 -11.77
N ASP A 4 -6.63 28.83 -12.63
CA ASP A 4 -7.45 27.61 -12.50
C ASP A 4 -6.60 26.36 -12.81
N LEU A 5 -5.69 26.46 -13.78
CA LEU A 5 -4.74 25.39 -14.14
C LEU A 5 -3.78 25.02 -12.99
N PHE A 6 -3.42 25.98 -12.13
CA PHE A 6 -2.57 25.74 -10.96
C PHE A 6 -3.38 25.31 -9.73
N LYS A 7 -4.64 25.75 -9.63
CA LYS A 7 -5.52 25.45 -8.50
C LYS A 7 -5.85 23.96 -8.41
N ILE A 8 -6.17 23.33 -9.55
CA ILE A 8 -6.58 21.91 -9.60
C ILE A 8 -5.47 20.96 -9.08
N PRO A 9 -4.21 21.00 -9.58
CA PRO A 9 -3.15 20.13 -9.06
C PRO A 9 -2.84 20.39 -7.58
N LYS A 10 -2.97 21.64 -7.14
CA LYS A 10 -2.75 22.01 -5.73
C LYS A 10 -3.79 21.37 -4.82
N GLU A 11 -5.06 21.54 -5.11
CA GLU A 11 -6.16 20.95 -4.33
C GLU A 11 -6.11 19.43 -4.36
N LEU A 12 -5.75 18.84 -5.50
CA LEU A 12 -5.59 17.40 -5.65
C LEU A 12 -4.46 16.83 -4.76
N ILE A 13 -3.27 17.44 -4.78
CA ILE A 13 -2.14 17.02 -3.95
C ILE A 13 -2.48 17.19 -2.46
N GLU A 14 -3.17 18.27 -2.10
CA GLU A 14 -3.57 18.55 -0.72
C GLU A 14 -4.62 17.54 -0.21
N ALA A 15 -5.63 17.24 -1.02
CA ALA A 15 -6.63 16.21 -0.72
C ALA A 15 -5.99 14.82 -0.60
N PHE A 16 -5.04 14.47 -1.47
CA PHE A 16 -4.30 13.23 -1.36
C PHE A 16 -3.42 13.17 -0.10
N THR A 17 -2.77 14.27 0.26
CA THR A 17 -1.95 14.34 1.49
C THR A 17 -2.81 14.14 2.74
N LEU A 18 -4.01 14.74 2.77
CA LEU A 18 -4.97 14.54 3.86
C LEU A 18 -5.46 13.09 3.93
N SER A 19 -5.86 12.53 2.79
CA SER A 19 -6.35 11.15 2.67
C SER A 19 -5.29 10.12 3.03
N SER A 20 -4.04 10.33 2.60
CA SER A 20 -2.92 9.45 2.94
C SER A 20 -2.60 9.49 4.42
N ASN A 21 -2.58 10.66 5.06
CA ASN A 21 -2.38 10.77 6.51
C ASN A 21 -3.47 10.05 7.31
N LEU A 22 -4.72 10.11 6.87
CA LEU A 22 -5.85 9.38 7.48
C LEU A 22 -5.77 7.87 7.24
N GLY A 23 -5.43 7.46 6.02
CA GLY A 23 -5.36 6.06 5.60
C GLY A 23 -4.16 5.31 6.18
N GLN A 24 -3.12 6.01 6.61
CA GLN A 24 -1.86 5.41 7.06
C GLN A 24 -2.03 4.44 8.24
N TYR A 25 -2.79 4.82 9.26
CA TYR A 25 -2.98 4.01 10.46
C TYR A 25 -3.83 2.75 10.21
N PRO A 26 -4.98 2.83 9.52
CA PRO A 26 -5.74 1.64 9.14
C PRO A 26 -4.92 0.64 8.32
N ILE A 27 -4.16 1.11 7.33
CA ILE A 27 -3.33 0.24 6.49
C ILE A 27 -2.25 -0.44 7.31
N PHE A 28 -1.56 0.31 8.18
CA PHE A 28 -0.58 -0.27 9.08
C PHE A 28 -1.21 -1.34 9.97
N GLY A 29 -2.40 -1.06 10.53
CA GLY A 29 -3.17 -2.03 11.32
C GLY A 29 -3.50 -3.29 10.53
N TYR A 30 -3.99 -3.17 9.30
CA TYR A 30 -4.28 -4.33 8.45
C TYR A 30 -3.02 -5.14 8.12
N ILE A 31 -1.90 -4.48 7.84
CA ILE A 31 -0.62 -5.12 7.56
C ILE A 31 -0.15 -5.92 8.77
N LEU A 32 -0.07 -5.27 9.94
CA LEU A 32 0.41 -5.89 11.17
C LEU A 32 -0.51 -7.03 11.61
N SER A 33 -1.82 -6.81 11.56
CA SER A 33 -2.81 -7.83 11.90
C SER A 33 -2.72 -9.04 10.96
N THR A 34 -2.59 -8.81 9.65
CA THR A 34 -2.46 -9.91 8.67
C THR A 34 -1.18 -10.71 8.95
N PHE A 35 -0.06 -10.02 9.18
CA PHE A 35 1.21 -10.67 9.47
C PHE A 35 1.15 -11.52 10.74
N ILE A 36 0.68 -10.96 11.86
CA ILE A 36 0.57 -11.67 13.14
C ILE A 36 -0.41 -12.85 13.02
N ASN A 37 -1.59 -12.62 12.43
CA ASN A 37 -2.58 -13.68 12.28
C ASN A 37 -2.06 -14.82 11.42
N SER A 38 -1.35 -14.54 10.32
CA SER A 38 -0.74 -15.59 9.49
C SER A 38 0.25 -16.44 10.27
N LEU A 39 1.13 -15.83 11.08
CA LEU A 39 2.10 -16.57 11.90
C LEU A 39 1.44 -17.37 13.02
N MET A 40 0.48 -16.78 13.73
CA MET A 40 -0.27 -17.46 14.79
C MET A 40 -1.05 -18.66 14.23
N THR A 41 -1.71 -18.46 13.09
CA THR A 41 -2.46 -19.51 12.39
C THR A 41 -1.56 -20.68 12.01
N LEU A 42 -0.35 -20.40 11.50
CA LEU A 42 0.64 -21.41 11.18
C LEU A 42 1.14 -22.16 12.44
N GLN A 43 1.44 -21.44 13.53
CA GLN A 43 1.89 -22.06 14.78
C GLN A 43 0.83 -22.99 15.38
N VAL A 44 -0.43 -22.58 15.35
CA VAL A 44 -1.56 -23.42 15.79
C VAL A 44 -1.68 -24.66 14.91
N ALA A 45 -1.57 -24.52 13.59
CA ALA A 45 -1.61 -25.64 12.66
C ALA A 45 -0.48 -26.65 12.93
N ILE A 46 0.74 -26.17 13.19
CA ILE A 46 1.89 -27.02 13.59
C ILE A 46 1.63 -27.73 14.92
N GLY A 47 1.01 -27.05 15.90
CA GLY A 47 0.66 -27.65 17.18
C GLY A 47 -0.35 -28.80 17.04
N TRP A 48 -1.31 -28.67 16.12
CA TRP A 48 -2.29 -29.72 15.85
C TRP A 48 -1.70 -30.93 15.14
N THR A 49 -0.82 -30.73 14.15
CA THR A 49 -0.19 -31.86 13.46
C THR A 49 0.65 -32.73 14.40
N LYS A 50 1.19 -32.15 15.48
CA LYS A 50 1.92 -32.90 16.53
C LYS A 50 1.01 -33.67 17.50
N ASN A 51 -0.23 -33.23 17.71
CA ASN A 51 -1.13 -33.71 18.77
C ASN A 51 -2.33 -34.51 18.24
N ALA A 52 -2.15 -35.32 17.19
CA ALA A 52 -3.20 -35.99 16.38
C ALA A 52 -4.10 -37.03 17.10
N LYS A 53 -4.69 -36.68 18.24
CA LYS A 53 -5.78 -37.38 18.92
C LYS A 53 -6.77 -36.30 19.38
N ILE A 54 -7.95 -36.21 18.76
CA ILE A 54 -9.26 -35.72 19.25
C ILE A 54 -10.09 -35.21 18.03
N ASP A 55 -11.15 -35.94 17.67
CA ASP A 55 -11.95 -35.71 16.45
C ASP A 55 -12.97 -34.56 16.54
N ASP A 56 -13.59 -34.31 17.71
CA ASP A 56 -14.65 -33.30 17.82
C ASP A 56 -14.15 -31.86 17.95
N ILE A 57 -12.98 -31.66 18.58
CA ILE A 57 -12.29 -30.34 18.61
C ILE A 57 -11.91 -29.90 17.19
N TYR A 58 -11.70 -30.84 16.28
CA TYR A 58 -11.21 -30.58 14.93
C TYR A 58 -12.20 -29.80 14.06
N LYS A 59 -13.51 -30.05 14.21
CA LYS A 59 -14.54 -29.37 13.41
C LYS A 59 -14.70 -27.90 13.76
N ASP A 60 -14.87 -27.58 15.04
CA ASP A 60 -15.00 -26.19 15.49
C ASP A 60 -13.72 -25.39 15.23
N ALA A 61 -12.57 -26.02 15.47
CA ALA A 61 -11.27 -25.41 15.19
C ALA A 61 -11.04 -25.17 13.69
N SER A 62 -11.52 -26.07 12.81
CA SER A 62 -11.45 -25.89 11.35
C SER A 62 -12.33 -24.73 10.86
N LEU A 63 -13.52 -24.53 11.43
CA LEU A 63 -14.38 -23.40 11.08
C LEU A 63 -13.75 -22.07 11.48
N ILE A 64 -13.19 -21.98 12.68
CA ILE A 64 -12.47 -20.79 13.15
C ILE A 64 -11.29 -20.49 12.21
N TYR A 65 -10.56 -21.51 11.77
CA TYR A 65 -9.45 -21.35 10.82
C TYR A 65 -9.91 -20.76 9.48
N ILE A 66 -10.99 -21.29 8.92
CA ILE A 66 -11.56 -20.78 7.66
C ILE A 66 -11.99 -19.32 7.82
N LEU A 67 -12.65 -18.97 8.93
CA LEU A 67 -13.07 -17.59 9.22
C LEU A 67 -11.87 -16.64 9.32
N VAL A 68 -10.81 -17.05 10.02
CA VAL A 68 -9.56 -16.29 10.13
C VAL A 68 -8.90 -16.12 8.75
N ALA A 69 -8.84 -17.18 7.94
CA ALA A 69 -8.29 -17.11 6.59
C ALA A 69 -9.07 -16.14 5.70
N VAL A 70 -10.40 -16.19 5.71
CA VAL A 70 -11.28 -15.26 4.97
C VAL A 70 -11.06 -13.82 5.44
N TRP A 71 -10.94 -13.58 6.75
CA TRP A 71 -10.67 -12.26 7.31
C TRP A 71 -9.31 -11.71 6.86
N ASN A 72 -8.27 -12.54 6.85
CA ASN A 72 -6.94 -12.16 6.37
C ASN A 72 -6.94 -11.88 4.87
N ILE A 73 -7.63 -12.68 4.06
CA ILE A 73 -7.78 -12.42 2.62
C ILE A 73 -8.46 -11.07 2.40
N LYS A 74 -9.54 -10.76 3.14
CA LYS A 74 -10.21 -9.45 3.07
C LYS A 74 -9.26 -8.30 3.39
N ASN A 75 -8.49 -8.41 4.48
CA ASN A 75 -7.51 -7.38 4.86
C ASN A 75 -6.42 -7.21 3.79
N PHE A 76 -5.96 -8.31 3.22
CA PHE A 76 -4.96 -8.30 2.16
C PHE A 76 -5.49 -7.63 0.88
N ILE A 77 -6.73 -7.94 0.49
CA ILE A 77 -7.42 -7.27 -0.63
C ILE A 77 -7.52 -5.76 -0.40
N MET A 78 -7.88 -5.32 0.81
CA MET A 78 -7.92 -3.90 1.16
C MET A 78 -6.55 -3.23 0.97
N VAL A 79 -5.47 -3.87 1.42
CA VAL A 79 -4.10 -3.36 1.24
C VAL A 79 -3.73 -3.29 -0.25
N ILE A 80 -4.09 -4.30 -1.06
CA ILE A 80 -3.86 -4.29 -2.51
C ILE A 80 -4.61 -3.13 -3.17
N VAL A 81 -5.92 -3.03 -2.95
CA VAL A 81 -6.77 -2.00 -3.58
C VAL A 81 -6.25 -0.61 -3.25
N TYR A 82 -5.90 -0.36 -1.99
CA TYR A 82 -5.34 0.92 -1.58
C TYR A 82 -3.97 1.19 -2.20
N SER A 83 -3.09 0.20 -2.22
CA SER A 83 -1.75 0.31 -2.81
C SER A 83 -1.81 0.60 -4.32
N VAL A 84 -2.72 -0.05 -5.05
CA VAL A 84 -2.97 0.19 -6.48
C VAL A 84 -3.57 1.57 -6.71
N ALA A 85 -4.48 2.03 -5.85
CA ALA A 85 -5.05 3.38 -5.95
C ALA A 85 -3.97 4.45 -5.77
N CYS A 86 -3.06 4.27 -4.81
CA CYS A 86 -1.91 5.14 -4.61
C CYS A 86 -0.97 5.13 -5.81
N GLU A 87 -0.61 3.95 -6.33
CA GLU A 87 0.28 3.85 -7.50
C GLU A 87 -0.33 4.55 -8.72
N LYS A 88 -1.62 4.35 -8.99
CA LYS A 88 -2.32 5.07 -10.06
C LYS A 88 -2.24 6.58 -9.87
N PHE A 89 -2.43 7.07 -8.65
CA PHE A 89 -2.29 8.50 -8.36
C PHE A 89 -0.87 9.00 -8.63
N TYR A 90 0.15 8.25 -8.22
CA TYR A 90 1.55 8.59 -8.46
C TYR A 90 1.87 8.65 -9.94
N SER A 91 1.44 7.65 -10.72
CA SER A 91 1.61 7.64 -12.17
C SER A 91 0.96 8.86 -12.82
N ARG A 92 -0.23 9.28 -12.37
CA ARG A 92 -0.88 10.50 -12.88
C ARG A 92 -0.10 11.76 -12.56
N ILE A 93 0.49 11.87 -11.38
CA ILE A 93 1.35 13.01 -11.04
C ILE A 93 2.61 13.00 -11.90
N ASP A 94 3.22 11.85 -12.15
CA ASP A 94 4.39 11.73 -13.02
C ASP A 94 4.06 12.02 -14.48
N ASP A 95 2.88 11.61 -14.98
CA ASP A 95 2.36 12.00 -16.30
C ASP A 95 2.24 13.54 -16.42
N ILE A 96 1.70 14.20 -15.39
CA ILE A 96 1.58 15.67 -15.35
C ILE A 96 2.97 16.32 -15.41
N LYS A 97 3.94 15.81 -14.63
CA LYS A 97 5.32 16.33 -14.63
C LYS A 97 5.97 16.16 -16.00
N SER A 98 5.84 14.97 -16.60
CA SER A 98 6.40 14.65 -17.91
C SER A 98 5.80 15.53 -19.00
N ASN A 99 4.48 15.66 -19.05
CA ASN A 99 3.80 16.53 -20.01
C ASN A 99 4.16 18.00 -19.83
N CYS A 100 4.27 18.48 -18.58
CA CYS A 100 4.74 19.84 -18.31
C CYS A 100 6.17 20.07 -18.81
N ALA A 101 7.07 19.09 -18.63
CA ALA A 101 8.45 19.17 -19.11
C ALA A 101 8.51 19.18 -20.65
N LEU A 102 7.73 18.33 -21.32
CA LEU A 102 7.64 18.30 -22.79
C LEU A 102 7.14 19.63 -23.35
N VAL A 103 6.06 20.18 -22.82
CA VAL A 103 5.51 21.48 -23.28
C VAL A 103 6.50 22.62 -23.05
N LEU A 104 7.28 22.57 -21.96
CA LEU A 104 8.30 23.59 -21.68
C LEU A 104 9.46 23.56 -22.68
N ASN A 105 9.81 22.37 -23.21
CA ASN A 105 10.89 22.18 -24.17
C ASN A 105 10.46 22.44 -25.63
N LEU A 106 9.22 22.12 -25.99
CA LEU A 106 8.75 22.13 -27.38
C LEU A 106 8.26 23.50 -27.88
N ILE A 107 7.79 24.39 -27.00
CA ILE A 107 7.10 25.61 -27.43
C ILE A 107 7.81 26.85 -26.87
N PRO A 108 8.25 27.81 -27.72
CA PRO A 108 8.56 29.16 -27.30
C PRO A 108 7.25 29.87 -26.93
N GLN A 109 6.68 29.46 -25.81
CA GLN A 109 5.43 29.98 -25.27
C GLN A 109 5.64 31.39 -24.68
N LYS A 110 4.57 32.19 -24.62
CA LYS A 110 4.57 33.47 -23.88
C LYS A 110 5.11 33.26 -22.46
N ARG A 111 5.95 34.18 -21.97
CA ARG A 111 6.59 34.10 -20.63
C ARG A 111 5.62 33.75 -19.49
N ALA A 112 4.37 34.21 -19.56
CA ALA A 112 3.34 33.97 -18.54
C ALA A 112 2.95 32.48 -18.43
N SER A 113 2.83 31.76 -19.54
CA SER A 113 2.42 30.35 -19.56
C SER A 113 3.58 29.43 -19.18
N GLN A 114 4.82 29.77 -19.57
CA GLN A 114 6.02 29.10 -19.07
C GLN A 114 6.16 29.21 -17.55
N LYS A 115 5.86 30.38 -16.97
CA LYS A 115 5.87 30.59 -15.52
C LYS A 115 4.83 29.71 -14.82
N ALA A 116 3.63 29.59 -15.39
CA ALA A 116 2.58 28.73 -14.85
C ALA A 116 2.98 27.24 -14.87
N ILE A 117 3.52 26.75 -15.99
CA ILE A 117 3.98 25.35 -16.14
C ILE A 117 5.13 25.06 -15.17
N LYS A 118 6.11 25.96 -15.05
CA LYS A 118 7.21 25.82 -14.08
C LYS A 118 6.69 25.78 -12.64
N ASN A 119 5.68 26.57 -12.31
CA ASN A 119 5.07 26.56 -10.97
C ASN A 119 4.37 25.23 -10.68
N ILE A 120 3.66 24.64 -11.66
CA ILE A 120 3.06 23.31 -11.53
C ILE A 120 4.14 22.26 -11.29
N LEU A 121 5.21 22.27 -12.10
CA LEU A 121 6.32 21.34 -11.93
C LEU A 121 6.97 21.47 -10.54
N ARG A 122 7.19 22.71 -10.08
CA ARG A 122 7.71 22.98 -8.73
C ARG A 122 6.78 22.47 -7.65
N LEU A 123 5.47 22.69 -7.79
CA LEU A 123 4.46 22.21 -6.85
C LEU A 123 4.49 20.68 -6.75
N CYS A 124 4.48 19.98 -7.89
CA CYS A 124 4.55 18.52 -7.93
C CYS A 124 5.90 17.95 -7.46
N ASN A 125 6.99 18.72 -7.50
CA ASN A 125 8.29 18.26 -6.99
C ASN A 125 8.49 18.55 -5.50
N VAL A 126 7.92 19.64 -4.99
CA VAL A 126 8.10 20.05 -3.59
C VAL A 126 7.01 19.50 -2.66
N ARG A 127 5.74 19.54 -3.08
CA ARG A 127 4.61 19.13 -2.23
C ARG A 127 4.25 17.66 -2.35
N PHE A 128 4.48 17.05 -3.50
CA PHE A 128 4.12 15.64 -3.68
C PHE A 128 5.28 14.74 -3.24
N SER A 129 4.97 13.84 -2.31
CA SER A 129 5.81 12.72 -1.93
C SER A 129 4.97 11.46 -1.91
N LYS A 130 5.56 10.31 -2.30
CA LYS A 130 4.86 9.03 -2.18
C LYS A 130 4.55 8.76 -0.72
N MET A 131 3.34 8.30 -0.44
CA MET A 131 2.88 7.98 0.92
C MET A 131 3.79 6.93 1.55
N ARG A 132 4.14 7.14 2.81
CA ARG A 132 4.91 6.18 3.62
C ARG A 132 4.11 5.78 4.85
N VAL A 133 3.90 4.48 5.03
CA VAL A 133 3.29 3.93 6.24
C VAL A 133 4.26 4.07 7.41
N CYS A 134 3.94 4.97 8.34
CA CYS A 134 4.70 5.24 9.56
C CYS A 134 6.19 5.54 9.29
N GLY A 135 6.51 6.09 8.11
CA GLY A 135 7.88 6.32 7.66
C GLY A 135 8.66 5.05 7.24
N LEU A 136 8.12 3.85 7.46
CA LEU A 136 8.78 2.57 7.26
C LEU A 136 8.69 2.07 5.81
N PHE A 137 7.47 2.03 5.26
CA PHE A 137 7.21 1.41 3.96
C PHE A 137 6.51 2.39 3.01
N ILE A 138 7.01 2.50 1.78
CA ILE A 138 6.31 3.25 0.72
C ILE A 138 5.05 2.46 0.33
N VAL A 139 3.89 3.12 0.33
CA VAL A 139 2.64 2.53 -0.17
C VAL A 139 2.64 2.61 -1.68
N ASP A 140 3.13 1.56 -2.32
CA ASP A 140 3.18 1.37 -3.76
C ASP A 140 2.63 0.00 -4.13
N ALA A 141 2.46 -0.28 -5.42
CA ALA A 141 1.96 -1.57 -5.89
C ALA A 141 2.85 -2.78 -5.47
N ALA A 142 4.09 -2.54 -5.04
CA ALA A 142 4.99 -3.57 -4.54
C ALA A 142 4.86 -3.82 -3.03
N LEU A 143 4.12 -3.00 -2.29
CA LEU A 143 3.89 -3.18 -0.85
C LEU A 143 3.27 -4.55 -0.52
N PRO A 144 2.17 -5.00 -1.17
CA PRO A 144 1.60 -6.32 -0.89
C PRO A 144 2.58 -7.46 -1.16
N LEU A 145 3.39 -7.34 -2.23
CA LEU A 145 4.38 -8.35 -2.59
C LEU A 145 5.50 -8.45 -1.53
N ARG A 146 5.98 -7.31 -1.04
CA ARG A 146 6.97 -7.26 0.05
C ARG A 146 6.44 -7.90 1.34
N LEU A 147 5.16 -7.70 1.64
CA LEU A 147 4.51 -8.30 2.80
C LEU A 147 4.38 -9.83 2.67
N ILE A 148 3.99 -10.34 1.51
CA ILE A 148 3.95 -11.78 1.25
C ILE A 148 5.35 -12.38 1.40
N SER A 149 6.37 -11.74 0.81
CA SER A 149 7.75 -12.22 0.89
C SER A 149 8.25 -12.31 2.35
N LEU A 150 7.96 -11.27 3.15
CA LEU A 150 8.29 -11.26 4.57
C LEU A 150 7.54 -12.38 5.30
N ALA A 151 6.22 -12.48 5.14
CA ALA A 151 5.41 -13.52 5.78
C ALA A 151 5.90 -14.92 5.41
N ALA A 152 6.16 -15.18 4.13
CA ALA A 152 6.67 -16.46 3.64
C ALA A 152 8.01 -16.82 4.28
N THR A 153 8.93 -15.86 4.41
CA THR A 153 10.24 -16.08 5.05
C THR A 153 10.07 -16.49 6.51
N TYR A 154 9.24 -15.78 7.27
CA TYR A 154 8.96 -16.14 8.67
C TYR A 154 8.22 -17.48 8.79
N CYS A 155 7.29 -17.78 7.88
CA CYS A 155 6.64 -19.08 7.81
C CYS A 155 7.69 -20.19 7.62
N ILE A 156 8.59 -20.06 6.64
CA ILE A 156 9.65 -21.05 6.38
C ILE A 156 10.51 -21.26 7.62
N VAL A 157 10.92 -20.19 8.31
CA VAL A 157 11.71 -20.29 9.56
C VAL A 157 10.94 -21.03 10.64
N LEU A 158 9.65 -20.73 10.85
CA LEU A 158 8.80 -21.46 11.81
C LEU A 158 8.66 -22.94 11.44
N LEU A 159 8.50 -23.27 10.16
CA LEU A 159 8.47 -24.65 9.68
C LEU A 159 9.80 -25.36 9.94
N GLN A 160 10.94 -24.70 9.70
CA GLN A 160 12.25 -25.26 10.00
C GLN A 160 12.39 -25.59 11.49
N PHE A 161 12.07 -24.66 12.39
CA PHE A 161 12.10 -24.93 13.83
C PHE A 161 11.13 -26.03 14.29
N ALA A 162 10.05 -26.26 13.53
CA ALA A 162 9.04 -27.24 13.90
C ALA A 162 9.40 -28.68 13.50
N PHE A 163 10.09 -28.85 12.37
CA PHE A 163 10.30 -30.13 11.69
C PHE A 163 11.77 -30.53 11.50
N LEU A 164 12.71 -29.58 11.58
CA LEU A 164 14.14 -29.82 11.53
C LEU A 164 14.72 -29.82 12.96
#